data_AF-A0A7Y3U988-F1
#
_entry.id   AF-A0A7Y3U988-F1
#
_cell.length_a   1.000
_cell.length_b   1.000
_cell.length_c   1.000
_cell.angle_alpha   90.00
_cell.angle_beta   90.00
_cell.angle_gamma   90.00
#
_symmetry.space_group_name_H-M   'P 1'
#
loop_
_entity.id
_entity.type
_entity.pdbx_description
1 polymer ?
#
loop_
_entity_poly.entity_id
_entity_poly.type
_entity_poly.pdbx_seq_one_letter_code
_entity_poly.pdbx_strand_id
1 'polypeptide(L)'
;MAYDDAWLIVATFREDDTSPKEQVVNHNAGLDGRGSSSYIDSVILRDKDANSGWTSAADGTLEERRYLCQNSEGGWRADVSAIVTSGGYMVEWAKYSPYGIPFGLPGADTDSDGDCDATDITQIQTWIDAGGGTYDVRGDVDLDLSLSGLEKPTLLRRV
;
A
#
# COMPACT_ATOMS: atom_id res chain seq x y z
N MET A 1 0.19 -0.71 23.22
CA MET A 1 -0.81 -0.92 22.15
C MET A 1 -2.16 -0.47 22.66
N ALA A 2 -3.02 0.02 21.76
CA ALA A 2 -4.41 0.35 22.03
C ALA A 2 -5.34 -0.52 21.16
N TYR A 3 -6.52 -0.82 21.69
CA TYR A 3 -7.48 -1.72 21.09
C TYR A 3 -8.87 -1.07 21.01
N ASP A 4 -9.69 -1.49 20.06
CA ASP A 4 -11.12 -1.18 20.04
C ASP A 4 -11.95 -2.15 20.91
N ASP A 5 -13.27 -1.93 20.96
CA ASP A 5 -14.20 -2.76 21.73
C ASP A 5 -14.30 -4.22 21.23
N ALA A 6 -13.79 -4.49 20.02
CA ALA A 6 -13.71 -5.82 19.42
C ALA A 6 -12.34 -6.48 19.62
N TRP A 7 -11.46 -5.89 20.45
CA TRP A 7 -10.09 -6.34 20.71
C TRP A 7 -9.15 -6.31 19.49
N LEU A 8 -9.48 -5.52 18.47
CA LEU A 8 -8.58 -5.28 17.35
C LEU A 8 -7.57 -4.20 17.73
N ILE A 9 -6.31 -4.38 17.33
CA ILE A 9 -5.29 -3.34 17.51
C ILE A 9 -5.67 -2.15 16.62
N VAL A 10 -5.70 -0.96 17.21
CA VAL A 10 -5.94 0.32 16.50
C VAL A 10 -4.73 1.24 16.54
N ALA A 11 -3.81 1.02 17.49
CA ALA A 11 -2.55 1.76 17.56
C ALA A 11 -1.44 1.00 18.28
N THR A 12 -0.21 1.21 17.82
CA THR A 12 1.01 0.70 18.47
C THR A 12 1.85 1.86 18.97
N PHE A 13 2.35 1.73 20.20
CA PHE A 13 3.17 2.72 20.89
C PHE A 13 4.50 2.08 21.22
N ARG A 14 5.57 2.88 21.24
CA ARG A 14 6.86 2.44 21.75
C ARG A 14 6.96 2.84 23.22
N GLU A 15 7.28 1.88 24.08
CA GLU A 15 7.58 2.11 25.51
C GLU A 15 6.52 3.00 26.20
N ASP A 16 6.94 4.15 26.73
CA ASP A 16 6.15 5.14 27.45
C ASP A 16 5.74 6.34 26.57
N ASP A 17 5.85 6.22 25.24
CA ASP A 17 5.38 7.24 24.31
C ASP A 17 3.90 7.54 24.53
N THR A 18 3.58 8.83 24.55
CA THR A 18 2.19 9.32 24.66
C THR A 18 1.49 9.41 23.29
N SER A 19 2.26 9.29 22.21
CA SER A 19 1.81 9.28 20.83
C SER A 19 2.10 7.94 20.16
N PRO A 20 1.25 7.46 19.24
CA PRO A 20 1.46 6.18 18.58
C PRO A 20 2.58 6.26 17.53
N LYS A 21 3.30 5.15 17.33
CA LYS A 21 4.20 4.93 16.19
C LYS A 21 3.45 4.52 14.93
N GLU A 22 2.36 3.77 15.11
CA GLU A 22 1.49 3.33 14.02
C GLU A 22 0.04 3.34 14.48
N GLN A 23 -0.86 3.73 13.57
CA GLN A 23 -2.30 3.61 13.71
C GLN A 23 -2.87 2.82 12.53
N VAL A 24 -3.92 2.06 12.79
CA VAL A 24 -4.64 1.32 11.74
C VAL A 24 -6.11 1.65 11.78
N VAL A 25 -6.71 1.80 10.61
CA VAL A 25 -8.17 1.91 10.47
C VAL A 25 -8.68 0.62 9.87
N ASN A 26 -9.58 -0.03 10.59
CA ASN A 26 -10.27 -1.23 10.17
C ASN A 26 -11.57 -0.86 9.45
N HIS A 27 -12.07 -1.74 8.60
CA HIS A 27 -13.31 -1.48 7.86
C HIS A 27 -14.53 -1.50 8.79
N ASN A 28 -15.42 -0.53 8.61
CA ASN A 28 -16.64 -0.43 9.40
C ASN A 28 -17.66 -1.44 8.87
N ALA A 29 -18.21 -2.28 9.76
CA ALA A 29 -19.19 -3.27 9.37
C ALA A 29 -20.50 -2.59 8.94
N GLY A 30 -20.70 -2.43 7.64
CA GLY A 30 -21.90 -1.83 7.05
C GLY A 30 -22.03 -0.31 7.20
N LEU A 31 -22.82 0.32 6.31
CA LEU A 31 -23.11 1.76 6.33
C LEU A 31 -24.07 2.19 7.47
N ASP A 32 -24.74 1.23 8.11
CA ASP A 32 -25.72 1.44 9.18
C ASP A 32 -25.15 1.20 10.58
N GLY A 33 -23.83 0.99 10.70
CA GLY A 33 -23.15 0.75 11.98
C GLY A 33 -23.53 -0.58 12.63
N ARG A 34 -24.04 -1.53 11.85
CA ARG A 34 -24.42 -2.88 12.29
C ARG A 34 -23.81 -3.91 11.36
N GLY A 35 -22.85 -4.68 11.87
CA GLY A 35 -22.39 -5.90 11.22
C GLY A 35 -21.70 -6.83 12.20
N SER A 36 -21.82 -8.13 11.94
CA SER A 36 -21.07 -9.16 12.64
C SER A 36 -19.62 -9.12 12.17
N SER A 37 -18.65 -9.24 13.09
CA SER A 37 -17.22 -9.25 12.75
C SER A 37 -16.93 -10.26 11.65
N SER A 38 -16.69 -9.77 10.43
CA SER A 38 -16.21 -10.56 9.32
C SER A 38 -14.75 -10.23 9.09
N TYR A 39 -13.97 -11.15 8.55
CA TYR A 39 -12.60 -10.86 8.14
C TYR A 39 -12.56 -9.82 6.98
N ILE A 40 -13.71 -9.49 6.38
CA ILE A 40 -13.90 -8.33 5.49
C ILE A 40 -13.70 -6.99 6.23
N ASP A 41 -13.78 -7.00 7.56
CA ASP A 41 -13.57 -5.85 8.44
C ASP A 41 -12.08 -5.57 8.74
N SER A 42 -11.17 -6.11 7.92
CA SER A 42 -9.72 -5.99 8.07
C SER A 42 -9.17 -4.58 7.85
N VAL A 43 -7.87 -4.41 8.15
CA VAL A 43 -7.16 -3.13 8.04
C VAL A 43 -7.31 -2.56 6.62
N ILE A 44 -7.93 -1.38 6.52
CA ILE A 44 -8.03 -0.60 5.28
C ILE A 44 -6.77 0.23 5.07
N LEU A 45 -6.30 0.88 6.14
CA LEU A 45 -5.18 1.80 6.04
C LEU A 45 -4.32 1.76 7.28
N ARG A 46 -3.04 2.04 7.07
CA ARG A 46 -2.04 2.25 8.12
C ARG A 46 -1.47 3.64 8.00
N ASP A 47 -1.47 4.35 9.12
CA ASP A 47 -0.69 5.57 9.32
C ASP A 47 0.54 5.23 10.18
N LYS A 48 1.71 5.74 9.80
CA LYS A 48 2.99 5.44 10.45
C LYS A 48 3.81 6.71 10.66
N ASP A 49 4.45 6.79 11.82
CA ASP A 49 5.59 7.67 12.09
C ASP A 49 6.80 7.14 11.31
N ALA A 50 7.08 7.80 10.20
CA ALA A 50 8.06 7.38 9.21
C ALA A 50 9.34 8.21 9.27
N ASN A 51 9.28 9.41 9.84
CA ASN A 51 10.46 10.28 9.95
C ASN A 51 11.33 9.87 11.16
N SER A 52 10.73 9.26 12.18
CA SER A 52 11.44 8.82 13.36
C SER A 52 11.39 7.29 13.40
N GLY A 53 12.58 6.68 13.29
CA GLY A 53 12.70 5.22 13.29
C GLY A 53 12.06 4.58 14.52
N TRP A 54 11.86 3.26 14.49
CA TRP A 54 11.18 2.54 15.58
C TRP A 54 11.82 2.75 16.97
N THR A 55 13.14 2.95 17.00
CA THR A 55 13.92 3.17 18.23
C THR A 55 13.94 4.61 18.72
N SER A 56 13.25 5.53 18.03
CA SER A 56 13.10 6.94 18.42
C SER A 56 11.70 7.19 18.95
N ALA A 57 11.58 8.14 19.88
CA ALA A 57 10.29 8.49 20.48
C ALA A 57 9.35 9.06 19.42
N ALA A 58 8.07 8.72 19.50
CA ALA A 58 7.04 9.27 18.62
C ALA A 58 6.98 10.80 18.74
N ASP A 59 6.90 11.50 17.61
CA ASP A 59 6.85 12.97 17.57
C ASP A 59 5.41 13.53 17.56
N GLY A 60 4.41 12.65 17.54
CA GLY A 60 2.99 13.00 17.50
C GLY A 60 2.43 13.19 16.10
N THR A 61 3.23 13.02 15.06
CA THR A 61 2.82 13.06 13.66
C THR A 61 2.97 11.67 13.04
N LEU A 62 2.05 11.33 12.13
CA LEU A 62 2.14 10.12 11.32
C LEU A 62 2.30 10.56 9.87
N GLU A 63 3.53 10.50 9.35
CA GLU A 63 3.88 11.08 8.05
C GLU A 63 3.45 10.20 6.87
N GLU A 64 3.34 8.90 7.09
CA GLU A 64 3.09 7.94 6.02
C GLU A 64 1.71 7.31 6.15
N ARG A 65 0.87 7.48 5.12
CA ARG A 65 -0.37 6.72 4.93
C ARG A 65 -0.20 5.68 3.81
N ARG A 66 -0.67 4.47 4.06
CA ARG A 66 -0.79 3.38 3.08
C ARG A 66 -2.19 2.79 3.11
N TYR A 67 -2.79 2.61 1.94
CA TYR A 67 -4.04 1.88 1.76
C TYR A 67 -3.71 0.44 1.40
N LEU A 68 -4.32 -0.51 2.12
CA LEU A 68 -4.19 -1.94 1.90
C LEU A 68 -5.44 -2.41 1.15
N CYS A 69 -5.37 -2.48 -0.18
CA CYS A 69 -6.47 -2.91 -1.01
C CYS A 69 -6.59 -4.44 -0.91
N GLN A 70 -7.78 -4.96 -0.61
CA GLN A 70 -8.00 -6.39 -0.41
C GLN A 70 -8.94 -6.98 -1.47
N ASN A 71 -8.76 -8.27 -1.80
CA ASN A 71 -9.69 -8.99 -2.66
C ASN A 71 -10.94 -9.42 -1.88
N SER A 72 -12.12 -8.99 -2.35
CA SER A 72 -13.40 -9.38 -1.74
C SER A 72 -14.37 -10.04 -2.72
N GLU A 73 -14.20 -9.86 -4.04
CA GLU A 73 -15.06 -10.49 -5.02
C GLU A 73 -14.78 -12.00 -5.17
N GLY A 74 -15.84 -12.80 -4.99
CA GLY A 74 -15.87 -14.22 -5.35
C GLY A 74 -15.27 -15.20 -4.33
N GLY A 75 -14.70 -14.73 -3.21
CA GLY A 75 -14.07 -15.63 -2.25
C GLY A 75 -13.74 -15.00 -0.90
N TRP A 76 -13.82 -15.84 0.13
CA TRP A 76 -13.76 -15.46 1.53
C TRP A 76 -12.35 -15.18 2.09
N ARG A 77 -11.41 -14.67 1.27
CA ARG A 77 -9.98 -14.64 1.67
C ARG A 77 -9.48 -13.30 2.23
N ALA A 78 -9.98 -12.15 1.77
CA ALA A 78 -9.49 -10.80 2.15
C ALA A 78 -7.96 -10.66 2.14
N ASP A 79 -7.32 -11.28 1.16
CA ASP A 79 -5.88 -11.13 0.95
C ASP A 79 -5.61 -9.72 0.38
N VAL A 80 -4.52 -9.08 0.81
CA VAL A 80 -4.10 -7.76 0.28
C VAL A 80 -3.64 -7.93 -1.17
N SER A 81 -4.28 -7.27 -2.12
CA SER A 81 -3.96 -7.34 -3.55
C SER A 81 -3.07 -6.18 -4.04
N ALA A 82 -3.11 -5.04 -3.35
CA ALA A 82 -2.29 -3.87 -3.69
C ALA A 82 -2.08 -2.96 -2.47
N ILE A 83 -0.98 -2.21 -2.50
CA ILE A 83 -0.69 -1.15 -1.53
C ILE A 83 -0.51 0.16 -2.29
N VAL A 84 -1.25 1.19 -1.88
CA VAL A 84 -1.28 2.50 -2.55
C VAL A 84 -0.98 3.61 -1.54
N THR A 85 -0.28 4.65 -1.98
CA THR A 85 0.01 5.83 -1.17
C THR A 85 -1.22 6.75 -1.04
N SER A 86 -1.18 7.71 -0.11
CA SER A 86 -2.19 8.78 -0.04
C SER A 86 -2.25 9.68 -1.27
N GLY A 87 -1.18 9.71 -2.07
CA GLY A 87 -1.08 10.49 -3.31
C GLY A 87 -1.60 9.75 -4.55
N GLY A 88 -2.09 8.52 -4.43
CA GLY A 88 -2.56 7.72 -5.58
C GLY A 88 -1.50 6.77 -6.18
N TYR A 89 -0.24 6.91 -5.79
CA TYR A 89 0.84 6.08 -6.34
C TYR A 89 0.79 4.62 -5.88
N MET A 90 1.01 3.70 -6.80
CA MET A 90 1.21 2.28 -6.56
C MET A 90 2.54 2.04 -5.82
N VAL A 91 2.49 1.31 -4.70
CA VAL A 91 3.69 0.88 -3.96
C VAL A 91 4.07 -0.54 -4.32
N GLU A 92 3.08 -1.44 -4.32
CA GLU A 92 3.28 -2.87 -4.54
C GLU A 92 1.97 -3.52 -4.96
N TRP A 93 2.04 -4.40 -5.95
CA TRP A 93 1.00 -5.40 -6.21
C TRP A 93 1.36 -6.70 -5.50
N ALA A 94 0.44 -7.18 -4.68
CA ALA A 94 0.57 -8.45 -4.02
C ALA A 94 -0.22 -9.52 -4.77
N LYS A 95 0.47 -10.59 -5.15
CA LYS A 95 -0.11 -11.77 -5.80
C LYS A 95 0.11 -12.98 -4.91
N TYR A 96 -0.73 -13.99 -5.07
CA TYR A 96 -0.69 -15.19 -4.24
C TYR A 96 -0.65 -16.42 -5.10
N SER A 97 0.17 -17.41 -4.69
CA SER A 97 0.03 -18.76 -5.22
C SER A 97 -1.36 -19.32 -4.89
N PRO A 98 -1.82 -20.39 -5.56
CA PRO A 98 -3.10 -21.05 -5.20
C PRO A 98 -3.20 -21.44 -3.71
N TYR A 99 -2.04 -21.67 -3.08
CA TYR A 99 -1.90 -22.02 -1.66
C TYR A 99 -1.65 -20.82 -0.73
N GLY A 100 -1.77 -19.58 -1.22
CA GLY A 100 -1.71 -18.37 -0.41
C GLY A 100 -0.29 -17.87 -0.09
N ILE A 101 0.74 -18.33 -0.82
CA ILE A 101 2.09 -17.78 -0.65
C ILE A 101 2.14 -16.42 -1.37
N PRO A 102 2.37 -15.30 -0.67
CA PRO A 102 2.46 -13.99 -1.31
C PRO A 102 3.76 -13.86 -2.09
N PHE A 103 3.69 -13.18 -3.23
CA PHE A 103 4.82 -12.61 -3.93
C PHE A 103 4.45 -11.19 -4.36
N GLY A 104 5.36 -10.25 -4.09
CA GLY A 104 5.18 -8.83 -4.37
C GLY A 104 5.78 -8.47 -5.72
N LEU A 105 5.11 -7.56 -6.41
CA LEU A 105 5.59 -6.86 -7.60
C LEU A 105 5.67 -5.38 -7.21
N PRO A 106 6.87 -4.83 -7.02
CA PRO A 106 7.03 -3.42 -6.70
C PRO A 106 6.36 -2.52 -7.75
N GLY A 107 5.85 -1.37 -7.31
CA GLY A 107 5.37 -0.35 -8.24
C GLY A 107 6.48 0.00 -9.24
N ALA A 108 6.11 0.12 -10.51
CA ALA A 108 7.01 0.37 -11.64
C ALA A 108 7.95 -0.77 -12.05
N ASP A 109 7.82 -1.98 -11.49
CA ASP A 109 8.49 -3.19 -12.02
C ASP A 109 7.82 -3.61 -13.34
N THR A 110 8.44 -3.25 -14.47
CA THR A 110 7.86 -3.40 -15.81
C THR A 110 8.15 -4.75 -16.46
N ASP A 111 9.21 -5.43 -16.03
CA ASP A 111 9.63 -6.72 -16.56
C ASP A 111 9.38 -7.91 -15.59
N SER A 112 8.87 -7.61 -14.39
CA SER A 112 8.41 -8.55 -13.35
C SER A 112 9.52 -9.41 -12.75
N ASP A 113 10.72 -8.86 -12.59
CA ASP A 113 11.87 -9.56 -12.01
C ASP A 113 12.00 -9.41 -10.49
N GLY A 114 11.13 -8.57 -9.88
CA GLY A 114 10.97 -8.43 -8.44
C GLY A 114 11.59 -7.17 -7.84
N ASP A 115 12.14 -6.27 -8.65
CA ASP A 115 12.50 -4.91 -8.24
C ASP A 115 12.13 -3.85 -9.28
N CYS A 116 12.27 -2.58 -8.90
CA CYS A 116 12.18 -1.47 -9.82
C CYS A 116 13.56 -0.86 -9.97
N ASP A 117 14.13 -0.94 -11.17
CA ASP A 117 15.49 -0.54 -11.45
C ASP A 117 15.63 0.41 -12.66
N ALA A 118 16.85 0.63 -13.14
CA ALA A 118 17.11 1.53 -14.25
C ALA A 118 16.51 1.05 -15.59
N THR A 119 16.33 -0.27 -15.75
CA THR A 119 15.70 -0.91 -16.91
C THR A 119 14.24 -0.50 -16.98
N ASP A 120 13.53 -0.56 -15.85
CA ASP A 120 12.13 -0.16 -15.77
C ASP A 120 11.91 1.32 -16.04
N ILE A 121 12.74 2.17 -15.42
CA ILE A 121 12.66 3.62 -15.63
C ILE A 121 12.87 3.96 -17.11
N THR A 122 13.77 3.25 -17.79
CA THR A 122 14.02 3.40 -19.22
C THR A 122 12.83 2.90 -20.05
N GLN A 123 12.19 1.81 -19.63
CA GLN A 123 11.02 1.26 -20.29
C GLN A 123 9.80 2.19 -20.18
N ILE A 124 9.54 2.75 -19.00
CA ILE A 124 8.49 3.76 -18.77
C ILE A 124 8.76 5.02 -19.60
N GLN A 125 10.02 5.48 -19.65
CA GLN A 125 10.40 6.62 -20.49
C GLN A 125 10.11 6.35 -21.97
N THR A 126 10.38 5.13 -22.45
CA THR A 126 10.08 4.73 -23.82
C THR A 126 8.58 4.82 -24.12
N TRP A 127 7.72 4.42 -23.18
CA TRP A 127 6.27 4.53 -23.34
C TRP A 127 5.78 5.99 -23.30
N ILE A 128 6.37 6.83 -22.44
CA ILE A 128 6.09 8.28 -22.40
C ILE A 128 6.46 8.94 -23.74
N ASP A 129 7.66 8.66 -24.27
CA ASP A 129 8.17 9.29 -25.50
C ASP A 129 7.43 8.84 -26.76
N ALA A 130 6.75 7.68 -26.72
CA ALA A 130 5.90 7.20 -27.80
C ALA A 130 4.61 8.04 -28.01
N GLY A 131 4.36 9.07 -27.17
CA GLY A 131 3.35 10.10 -27.42
C GLY A 131 1.90 9.63 -27.27
N GLY A 132 1.61 8.81 -26.25
CA GLY A 132 0.25 8.32 -25.95
C GLY A 132 -0.28 7.23 -26.89
N GLY A 133 0.47 6.86 -27.93
CA GLY A 133 0.12 5.77 -28.86
C GLY A 133 0.40 4.36 -28.32
N THR A 134 1.16 4.24 -27.24
CA THR A 134 1.52 2.97 -26.59
C THR A 134 1.30 3.10 -25.09
N TYR A 135 0.06 3.37 -24.68
CA TYR A 135 -0.31 3.26 -23.28
C TYR A 135 -0.07 1.82 -22.79
N ASP A 136 0.73 1.67 -21.74
CA ASP A 136 0.93 0.42 -21.03
C ASP A 136 0.66 0.67 -19.54
N VAL A 137 -0.29 -0.06 -18.99
CA VAL A 137 -0.75 0.09 -17.60
C VAL A 137 0.36 -0.18 -16.59
N ARG A 138 1.42 -0.91 -16.96
CA ARG A 138 2.56 -1.15 -16.06
C ARG A 138 3.38 0.11 -15.79
N GLY A 139 3.30 1.09 -16.70
CA GLY A 139 3.98 2.37 -16.56
C GLY A 139 3.15 3.45 -15.90
N ASP A 140 1.83 3.27 -15.77
CA ASP A 140 0.90 4.19 -15.10
C ASP A 140 0.92 3.89 -13.60
N VAL A 141 1.87 4.49 -12.88
CA VAL A 141 2.11 4.19 -11.47
C VAL A 141 1.38 5.16 -10.54
N ASP A 142 0.97 6.31 -11.04
CA ASP A 142 0.10 7.26 -10.34
C ASP A 142 -1.41 6.95 -10.48
N LEU A 143 -1.75 5.99 -11.35
CA LEU A 143 -3.08 5.44 -11.58
C LEU A 143 -4.06 6.47 -12.15
N ASP A 144 -3.55 7.43 -12.93
CA ASP A 144 -4.34 8.53 -13.49
C ASP A 144 -4.87 8.26 -14.92
N LEU A 145 -4.59 7.06 -15.46
CA LEU A 145 -4.95 6.62 -16.81
C LEU A 145 -4.20 7.37 -17.91
N SER A 146 -3.03 7.91 -17.59
CA SER A 146 -2.14 8.56 -18.54
C SER A 146 -0.69 8.16 -18.29
N LEU A 147 0.18 8.43 -19.26
CA LEU A 147 1.62 8.27 -19.09
C LEU A 147 2.26 9.64 -19.19
N SER A 148 2.91 10.06 -18.11
CA SER A 148 3.43 11.40 -17.96
C SER A 148 4.79 11.40 -17.26
N GLY A 149 5.38 12.60 -17.10
CA GLY A 149 6.60 12.74 -16.31
C GLY A 149 6.43 12.44 -14.81
N LEU A 150 5.19 12.30 -14.34
CA LEU A 150 4.86 11.97 -12.94
C LEU A 150 5.09 10.48 -12.62
N GLU A 151 5.22 9.63 -13.65
CA GLU A 151 5.37 8.18 -13.47
C GLU A 151 6.76 7.72 -13.02
N LYS A 152 7.73 8.63 -12.97
CA LYS A 152 9.13 8.25 -12.70
C LYS A 152 9.34 8.03 -11.20
N PRO A 153 9.48 6.77 -10.74
CA PRO A 153 9.79 6.52 -9.35
C PRO A 153 11.21 7.00 -9.08
N THR A 154 11.45 7.61 -7.93
CA THR A 154 12.82 7.68 -7.40
C THR A 154 13.24 6.26 -7.04
N LEU A 155 14.36 5.76 -7.59
CA LEU A 155 14.92 4.42 -7.30
C LEU A 155 14.79 4.06 -5.82
N LEU A 156 13.75 3.28 -5.48
CA LEU A 156 13.47 2.85 -4.12
C LEU A 156 13.89 1.40 -4.01
N ARG A 157 15.18 1.19 -3.78
CA ARG A 157 15.69 -0.11 -3.34
C ARG A 157 15.09 -0.37 -1.95
N ARG A 158 14.17 -1.34 -1.83
CA ARG A 158 13.74 -1.85 -0.52
C ARG A 158 15.00 -2.34 0.20
N VAL A 159 15.34 -1.70 1.32
CA VAL A 159 16.31 -2.21 2.30
C VAL A 159 15.57 -3.10 3.27
#